data_AF-F1LFA5-F1
#
_entry.id   AF-F1LFA5-F1
#
_cell.length_a   1.000
_cell.length_b   1.000
_cell.length_c   1.000
_cell.angle_alpha   90.00
_cell.angle_beta   90.00
_cell.angle_gamma   90.00
#
_symmetry.space_group_name_H-M   'P 1'
#
loop_
_entity.id
_entity.type
_entity.pdbx_description
1 polymer ?
#
loop_
_entity_poly.entity_id
_entity_poly.type
_entity_poly.pdbx_seq_one_letter_code
_entity_poly.pdbx_strand_id
1 'polypeptide(L)'
;MALNIDPPSGTFPASGGNATFTILNQTEARLAFKVKTSNNDCYRVTPVYGFVEKLGKAELTIIRLEGPPKEDKFVVQWAEVPDEETDAQAPFKAGAQAGEVIMPVKAE
;
A
#
# COMPACT_ATOMS: atom_id res chain seq x y z
N MET A 1 7.28 -10.52 9.86
CA MET A 1 6.24 -9.67 9.22
C MET A 1 5.77 -10.42 7.99
N ALA A 2 4.47 -10.59 7.80
CA ALA A 2 3.95 -11.32 6.63
C ALA A 2 4.16 -10.53 5.32
N LEU A 3 4.05 -9.21 5.42
CA LEU A 3 4.20 -8.27 4.31
C LEU A 3 5.16 -7.17 4.72
N ASN A 4 6.13 -6.87 3.85
CA ASN A 4 7.13 -5.83 4.05
C ASN A 4 6.98 -4.78 2.96
N ILE A 5 7.37 -3.52 3.22
CA ILE A 5 7.31 -2.47 2.20
C ILE A 5 8.64 -1.74 2.14
N ASP A 6 9.15 -1.57 0.94
CA ASP A 6 10.43 -0.95 0.66
C ASP A 6 10.28 0.15 -0.41
N PRO A 7 10.59 1.42 -0.11
CA PRO A 7 11.06 1.93 1.18
C PRO A 7 9.96 1.93 2.28
N PRO A 8 10.30 1.84 3.58
CA PRO A 8 9.32 1.80 4.67
C PRO A 8 8.67 3.18 4.96
N SER A 9 9.22 4.24 4.37
CA SER A 9 8.72 5.62 4.49
C SER A 9 9.02 6.39 3.21
N GLY A 10 8.21 7.40 2.90
CA GLY A 10 8.38 8.24 1.71
C GLY A 10 8.54 9.72 2.02
N THR A 11 9.44 10.38 1.31
CA THR A 11 9.55 11.85 1.35
C THR A 11 9.16 12.40 -0.01
N PHE A 12 8.27 13.39 -0.03
CA PHE A 12 7.75 13.99 -1.24
C PHE A 12 7.95 15.50 -1.22
N PRO A 13 8.20 16.14 -2.37
CA PRO A 13 8.18 17.59 -2.47
C PRO A 13 6.76 18.13 -2.28
N ALA A 14 6.62 19.25 -1.56
CA ALA A 14 5.35 19.99 -1.46
C ALA A 14 4.86 20.50 -2.84
N SER A 15 5.80 20.76 -3.77
CA SER A 15 5.52 21.12 -5.17
C SER A 15 4.96 19.97 -6.02
N GLY A 16 4.85 18.76 -5.46
CA GLY A 16 4.40 17.57 -6.16
C GLY A 16 5.54 16.65 -6.59
N GLY A 17 5.27 15.35 -6.65
CA GLY A 17 6.25 14.32 -6.98
C GLY A 17 5.63 12.92 -7.03
N ASN A 18 6.43 11.92 -7.31
CA ASN A 18 6.01 10.52 -7.22
C ASN A 18 7.09 9.68 -6.56
N ALA A 19 6.67 8.57 -5.96
CA ALA A 19 7.55 7.57 -5.40
C ALA A 19 6.91 6.19 -5.58
N THR A 20 7.75 5.23 -5.92
CA THR A 20 7.37 3.82 -6.07
C THR A 20 7.81 3.05 -4.83
N PHE A 21 6.90 2.25 -4.31
CA PHE A 21 7.09 1.38 -3.16
C PHE A 21 6.90 -0.06 -3.61
N THR A 22 7.73 -0.94 -3.09
CA THR A 22 7.65 -2.37 -3.36
C THR A 22 7.09 -3.06 -2.14
N ILE A 23 5.93 -3.67 -2.30
CA ILE A 23 5.34 -4.56 -1.30
C ILE A 23 5.94 -5.94 -1.51
N LEU A 24 6.65 -6.46 -0.51
CA LEU A 24 7.23 -7.81 -0.53
C LEU A 24 6.37 -8.75 0.32
N ASN A 25 5.88 -9.81 -0.30
CA ASN A 25 5.23 -10.90 0.41
C ASN A 25 6.30 -11.90 0.87
N GLN A 26 6.39 -12.14 2.18
CA GLN A 26 7.31 -13.12 2.76
C GLN A 26 6.63 -14.44 3.12
N THR A 27 5.35 -14.58 2.80
CA THR A 27 4.56 -15.79 3.06
C THR A 27 4.52 -16.69 1.83
N GLU A 28 4.26 -17.98 2.08
CA GLU A 28 4.04 -18.98 1.02
C GLU A 28 2.59 -18.97 0.49
N ALA A 29 1.76 -18.05 0.98
CA ALA A 29 0.38 -17.84 0.53
C ALA A 29 0.28 -16.61 -0.39
N ARG A 30 -0.72 -16.61 -1.27
CA ARG A 30 -1.10 -15.41 -2.04
C ARG A 30 -1.79 -14.42 -1.09
N LEU A 31 -1.36 -13.17 -1.14
CA LEU A 31 -1.90 -12.10 -0.30
C LEU A 31 -2.65 -11.10 -1.16
N ALA A 32 -3.85 -10.70 -0.74
CA ALA A 32 -4.47 -9.48 -1.21
C ALA A 32 -3.95 -8.31 -0.38
N PHE A 33 -3.76 -7.14 -0.99
CA PHE A 33 -3.41 -5.90 -0.29
C PHE A 33 -4.42 -4.80 -0.57
N LYS A 34 -4.62 -3.93 0.42
CA LYS A 34 -5.46 -2.74 0.36
C LYS A 34 -4.69 -1.56 0.91
N VAL A 35 -4.56 -0.51 0.11
CA VAL A 35 -3.89 0.72 0.50
C VAL A 35 -4.93 1.77 0.90
N LYS A 36 -4.73 2.35 2.08
CA LYS A 36 -5.47 3.50 2.58
C LYS A 36 -4.49 4.66 2.75
N THR A 37 -4.91 5.85 2.38
CA THR A 37 -4.19 7.09 2.69
C THR A 37 -4.98 7.87 3.73
N SER A 38 -4.27 8.58 4.60
CA SER A 38 -4.88 9.59 5.49
C SER A 38 -5.23 10.89 4.76
N ASN A 39 -4.66 11.12 3.58
CA ASN A 39 -4.87 12.31 2.77
C ASN A 39 -5.01 11.90 1.30
N ASN A 40 -6.25 11.87 0.83
CA ASN A 40 -6.57 11.53 -0.56
C ASN A 40 -6.77 12.77 -1.44
N ASP A 41 -6.68 13.97 -0.86
CA ASP A 41 -6.77 15.22 -1.61
C ASP A 41 -5.43 15.53 -2.27
N CYS A 42 -4.34 15.39 -1.52
CA CYS A 42 -2.99 15.67 -2.01
C CYS A 42 -2.24 14.42 -2.49
N TYR A 43 -2.71 13.21 -2.21
CA TYR A 43 -2.06 12.00 -2.71
C TYR A 43 -2.97 11.14 -3.58
N ARG A 44 -2.36 10.52 -4.59
CA ARG A 44 -2.95 9.48 -5.43
C ARG A 44 -2.12 8.22 -5.25
N VAL A 45 -2.77 7.08 -5.13
CA VAL A 45 -2.09 5.78 -5.01
C VAL A 45 -2.65 4.81 -6.01
N THR A 46 -1.75 4.12 -6.71
CA THR A 46 -2.10 3.16 -7.76
C THR A 46 -1.16 1.97 -7.71
N PRO A 47 -1.66 0.73 -7.60
CA PRO A 47 -3.05 0.33 -7.38
C PRO A 47 -3.50 0.46 -5.91
N VAL A 48 -4.79 0.73 -5.66
CA VAL A 48 -5.37 0.79 -4.29
C VAL A 48 -5.60 -0.62 -3.73
N TYR A 49 -5.95 -1.55 -4.61
CA TYR A 49 -6.15 -2.96 -4.30
C TYR A 49 -5.36 -3.79 -5.28
N GLY A 50 -4.79 -4.88 -4.81
CA GLY A 50 -4.12 -5.82 -5.69
C GLY A 50 -3.80 -7.11 -4.96
N PHE A 51 -3.11 -7.99 -5.67
CA PHE A 51 -2.60 -9.24 -5.14
C PHE A 51 -1.09 -9.25 -5.19
N VAL A 52 -0.48 -9.91 -4.21
CA VAL A 52 0.93 -10.25 -4.18
C VAL A 52 1.01 -11.76 -4.15
N GLU A 53 1.64 -12.35 -5.16
CA GLU A 53 1.89 -13.79 -5.19
C GLU A 53 2.77 -14.23 -4.01
N LYS A 54 2.74 -15.52 -3.70
CA LYS A 54 3.59 -16.13 -2.67
C LYS A 54 5.07 -15.85 -2.93
N LEU A 55 5.79 -15.40 -1.90
CA LEU A 55 7.19 -14.96 -2.00
C LEU A 55 7.44 -13.92 -3.12
N GLY A 56 6.38 -13.25 -3.58
CA GLY A 56 6.40 -12.30 -4.67
C GLY A 56 6.53 -10.86 -4.18
N LYS A 57 6.47 -9.95 -5.14
CA LYS A 57 6.44 -8.51 -4.87
C LYS A 57 5.41 -7.81 -5.74
N ALA A 58 4.84 -6.74 -5.22
CA ALA A 58 3.92 -5.87 -5.94
C ALA A 58 4.42 -4.42 -5.87
N GLU A 59 4.31 -3.71 -6.98
CA GLU A 59 4.69 -2.31 -7.05
C GLU A 59 3.49 -1.41 -6.74
N LEU A 60 3.73 -0.40 -5.93
CA LEU A 60 2.78 0.59 -5.49
C LEU A 60 3.32 1.98 -5.84
N THR A 61 2.63 2.69 -6.72
CA THR A 61 3.02 4.06 -7.08
C THR A 61 2.18 5.04 -6.28
N ILE A 62 2.85 5.92 -5.54
CA ILE A 62 2.25 7.03 -4.82
C ILE A 62 2.66 8.32 -5.51
N ILE A 63 1.68 9.14 -5.87
CA ILE A 63 1.87 10.43 -6.52
C ILE A 63 1.38 11.51 -5.55
N ARG A 64 2.27 12.40 -5.14
CA ARG A 64 1.96 13.62 -4.41
C ARG A 64 1.60 14.71 -5.42
N LEU A 65 0.43 15.30 -5.24
CA LEU A 65 -0.01 16.51 -5.91
C LEU A 65 0.52 17.74 -5.17
N GLU A 66 0.62 18.85 -5.88
CA GLU A 66 0.99 20.15 -5.30
C GLU A 66 0.04 20.48 -4.14
N GLY A 67 0.61 20.78 -2.98
CA GLY A 67 -0.17 21.06 -1.78
C GLY A 67 0.72 21.39 -0.59
N PRO A 68 0.14 21.85 0.54
CA PRO A 68 0.91 22.30 1.69
C PRO A 68 1.79 21.19 2.27
N PRO A 69 3.01 21.51 2.75
CA PRO A 69 3.88 20.55 3.41
C PRO A 69 3.17 19.99 4.64
N LYS A 70 3.05 18.67 4.70
CA LYS A 70 2.30 17.94 5.73
C LYS A 70 2.84 16.54 5.87
N GLU A 71 2.84 16.05 7.10
CA GLU A 71 3.06 14.64 7.40
C GLU A 71 1.73 13.88 7.28
N ASP A 72 1.74 12.89 6.41
CA ASP A 72 0.63 12.01 6.15
C ASP A 72 1.11 10.56 6.33
N LYS A 73 0.19 9.61 6.30
CA LYS A 73 0.50 8.17 6.43
C LYS A 73 -0.33 7.34 5.47
N PHE A 74 0.31 6.30 4.95
CA PHE A 74 -0.30 5.23 4.19
C PHE A 74 -0.42 3.99 5.05
N VAL A 75 -1.57 3.33 5.00
CA VAL A 75 -1.82 2.08 5.69
C VAL A 75 -2.09 1.02 4.64
N VAL A 76 -1.18 0.05 4.51
CA VAL A 76 -1.31 -1.10 3.63
C VAL A 76 -1.74 -2.28 4.45
N GLN A 77 -2.99 -2.68 4.28
CA GLN A 77 -3.56 -3.86 4.91
C GLN A 77 -3.35 -5.06 4.00
N TRP A 78 -3.11 -6.25 4.55
CA TRP A 78 -3.05 -7.49 3.79
C TRP A 78 -4.00 -8.53 4.33
N ALA A 79 -4.39 -9.46 3.46
CA ALA A 79 -5.20 -10.62 3.79
C ALA A 79 -4.69 -11.82 3.01
N GLU A 80 -4.66 -12.99 3.65
CA GLU A 80 -4.41 -14.25 2.95
C GLU A 80 -5.63 -14.60 2.10
N VAL A 81 -5.37 -14.92 0.82
CA VAL A 81 -6.42 -15.27 -0.13
C VAL A 81 -6.04 -16.53 -0.90
N PRO A 82 -7.01 -17.38 -1.24
CA PRO A 82 -6.76 -18.53 -2.11
C PRO A 82 -6.40 -18.09 -3.52
N ASP A 83 -5.69 -18.94 -4.27
CA ASP A 83 -5.28 -18.64 -5.65
C ASP A 83 -6.46 -18.48 -6.61
N GLU A 84 -7.62 -19.05 -6.28
CA GLU A 84 -8.88 -18.87 -7.02
C GLU A 84 -9.54 -17.51 -6.78
N GLU A 85 -9.07 -16.73 -5.78
CA GLU A 85 -9.62 -15.42 -5.51
C GLU A 85 -9.33 -14.45 -6.66
N THR A 86 -10.39 -13.83 -7.16
CA THR A 86 -10.33 -12.86 -8.25
C THR A 86 -10.61 -11.45 -7.76
N ASP A 87 -11.29 -11.29 -6.62
CA ASP A 87 -11.57 -9.99 -6.02
C ASP A 87 -10.63 -9.72 -4.83
N ALA A 88 -9.63 -8.87 -5.06
CA ALA A 88 -8.71 -8.43 -4.02
C ALA A 88 -9.42 -7.66 -2.89
N GLN A 89 -10.64 -7.17 -3.12
CA GLN A 89 -11.43 -6.43 -2.15
C GLN A 89 -12.29 -7.32 -1.26
N ALA A 90 -12.66 -8.53 -1.72
CA ALA A 90 -13.51 -9.47 -0.99
C ALA A 90 -13.03 -9.72 0.45
N PRO A 91 -11.75 -10.07 0.71
CA PRO A 91 -11.28 -10.30 2.08
C PRO A 91 -11.36 -9.03 2.94
N PHE A 92 -11.11 -7.85 2.39
CA PHE A 92 -11.18 -6.59 3.13
C PHE A 92 -12.62 -6.15 3.41
N LYS A 93 -13.58 -6.51 2.55
CA LYS A 93 -15.01 -6.30 2.81
C LYS A 93 -15.52 -7.26 3.89
N ALA A 94 -14.99 -8.48 3.92
CA ALA A 94 -15.29 -9.49 4.95
C ALA A 94 -14.57 -9.24 6.29
N GLY A 95 -13.63 -8.29 6.36
CA GLY A 95 -12.83 -8.03 7.55
C GLY A 95 -11.74 -9.09 7.82
N ALA A 96 -11.42 -9.92 6.82
CA ALA A 96 -10.40 -10.97 6.88
C ALA A 96 -8.96 -10.44 6.68
N GLN A 97 -8.70 -9.19 7.06
CA GLN A 97 -7.34 -8.63 7.02
C GLN A 97 -6.48 -9.33 8.07
N ALA A 98 -5.40 -9.96 7.63
CA ALA A 98 -4.43 -10.63 8.50
C ALA A 98 -3.55 -9.62 9.24
N GLY A 99 -3.35 -8.42 8.69
CA GLY A 99 -2.62 -7.35 9.35
C GLY A 99 -2.52 -6.08 8.53
N GLU A 100 -1.77 -5.10 9.06
CA GLU A 100 -1.52 -3.83 8.39
C GLU A 100 -0.12 -3.27 8.67
N VAL A 101 0.42 -2.54 7.69
CA VAL A 101 1.71 -1.86 7.73
C VAL A 101 1.45 -0.40 7.49
N ILE A 102 2.05 0.43 8.34
CA ILE A 102 1.92 1.88 8.26
C ILE A 102 3.21 2.42 7.67
N MET A 103 3.12 3.06 6.51
CA MET A 103 4.17 3.85 5.90
C MET A 103 3.94 5.33 6.18
N PRO A 104 4.75 5.96 7.04
CA PRO A 104 4.73 7.41 7.17
C PRO A 104 5.27 8.05 5.89
N VAL A 105 4.60 9.11 5.46
CA VAL A 105 5.06 9.95 4.35
C VAL A 105 5.14 11.40 4.78
N LYS A 106 6.19 12.09 4.33
CA LYS A 106 6.40 13.50 4.65
C LYS A 106 6.41 14.30 3.36
N ALA A 107 5.57 15.33 3.29
CA ALA A 107 5.65 16.35 2.26
C ALA A 107 6.39 17.56 2.83
N GLU A 108 7.52 17.94 2.21
CA GLU A 108 8.35 19.09 2.57
C GLU A 108 8.73 19.97 1.38
#